data_AF-A0A348HDG2-F1
#
_entry.id   AF-A0A348HDG2-F1
#
_cell.length_a   1.000
_cell.length_b   1.000
_cell.length_c   1.000
_cell.angle_alpha   90.00
_cell.angle_beta   90.00
_cell.angle_gamma   90.00
#
_symmetry.space_group_name_H-M   'P 1'
#
loop_
_entity.id
_entity.type
_entity.pdbx_description
1 polymer ?
#
loop_
_entity_poly.entity_id
_entity_poly.type
_entity_poly.pdbx_seq_one_letter_code
_entity_poly.pdbx_strand_id
1 'polypeptide(L)'
;MGTLPARPSDTGPAHISVVTPPPLPAPRGRALGQRMETLACRYLERHGLQLRTRNHHARYGELDLVMTDRDTCVFVEVRYRQHSQHGSPFDSVTPRKQQRLILAAQHYLMQHALDMPCRFDIIGLSGTVQAPDITWMRHAFDAC
;
A
#
# COMPACT_ATOMS: atom_id res chain seq x y z
N MET A 1 26.97 70.95 27.62
CA MET A 1 27.89 70.14 26.77
C MET A 1 28.22 68.91 27.60
N GLY A 2 27.45 67.83 27.53
CA GLY A 2 27.40 66.90 26.40
C GLY A 2 28.28 65.71 26.76
N THR A 3 27.67 64.52 26.89
CA THR A 3 28.19 63.16 26.63
C THR A 3 27.40 62.13 27.48
N LEU A 4 26.52 61.38 26.82
CA LEU A 4 26.18 59.99 27.19
C LEU A 4 27.25 59.10 26.52
N PRO A 5 27.75 58.03 27.16
CA PRO A 5 27.28 56.67 26.83
C PRO A 5 27.44 55.70 28.05
N ALA A 6 27.07 54.43 28.06
CA ALA A 6 26.52 53.48 27.11
C ALA A 6 25.64 52.48 27.90
N ARG A 7 24.66 51.87 27.22
CA ARG A 7 23.79 50.82 27.76
C ARG A 7 24.58 49.54 28.06
N PRO A 8 24.18 48.72 29.05
CA PRO A 8 24.78 47.41 29.28
C PRO A 8 24.51 46.47 28.11
N SER A 9 25.54 45.70 27.74
CA SER A 9 25.54 44.66 26.72
C SER A 9 24.64 43.51 27.14
N ASP A 10 23.46 43.43 26.54
CA ASP A 10 22.54 42.30 26.68
C ASP A 10 23.10 41.09 25.93
N THR A 11 23.73 40.16 26.64
CA THR A 11 24.14 38.87 26.10
C THR A 11 22.99 37.89 26.28
N GLY A 12 22.02 37.96 25.37
CA GLY A 12 20.95 36.96 25.27
C GLY A 12 21.51 35.59 24.89
N PRO A 13 20.89 34.48 25.35
CA PRO A 13 21.39 33.14 25.08
C PRO A 13 21.31 32.82 23.58
N ALA A 14 22.34 32.15 23.07
CA ALA A 14 22.43 31.72 21.68
C ALA A 14 21.22 30.86 21.29
N HIS A 15 20.38 31.38 20.40
CA HIS A 15 19.24 30.69 19.85
C HIS A 15 19.74 29.59 18.89
N ILE A 16 19.80 28.35 19.35
CA ILE A 16 20.12 27.19 18.50
C ILE A 16 18.90 26.95 17.60
N SER A 17 18.95 27.46 16.38
CA SER A 17 17.97 27.16 15.35
C SER A 17 18.05 25.67 15.02
N VAL A 18 17.05 24.90 15.46
CA VAL A 18 16.86 23.51 15.05
C VAL A 18 16.54 23.51 13.56
N VAL A 19 17.55 23.27 12.72
CA VAL A 19 17.35 23.06 11.28
C VAL A 19 16.56 21.77 11.12
N THR A 20 15.28 21.90 10.78
CA THR A 20 14.46 20.74 10.41
C THR A 20 15.01 20.21 9.09
N PRO A 21 15.47 18.95 9.00
CA PRO A 21 15.98 18.41 7.75
C PRO A 21 14.86 18.44 6.68
N PRO A 22 15.21 18.67 5.40
CA PRO A 22 14.23 18.65 4.34
C PRO A 22 13.51 17.29 4.31
N PRO A 23 12.21 17.26 3.96
CA PRO A 23 11.45 16.03 3.90
C PRO A 23 12.14 15.05 2.95
N LEU A 24 12.30 13.80 3.40
CA LEU A 24 12.88 12.74 2.58
C LEU A 24 12.10 12.61 1.26
N PRO A 25 12.79 12.33 0.14
CA PRO A 25 12.13 12.14 -1.15
C PRO A 25 11.09 11.02 -1.06
N ALA A 26 9.98 11.17 -1.78
CA ALA A 26 8.93 10.16 -1.80
C ALA A 26 9.50 8.80 -2.23
N PRO A 27 9.08 7.69 -1.59
CA PRO A 27 9.57 6.36 -1.92
C PRO A 27 9.28 6.04 -3.40
N ARG A 28 10.19 5.32 -4.05
CA ARG A 28 10.08 4.87 -5.45
C ARG A 28 10.25 3.36 -5.54
N GLY A 29 9.81 2.75 -6.65
CA GLY A 29 10.01 1.32 -6.92
C GLY A 29 9.46 0.42 -5.80
N ARG A 30 10.26 -0.55 -5.34
CA ARG A 30 9.85 -1.56 -4.34
C ARG A 30 9.35 -0.95 -3.02
N ALA A 31 10.01 0.10 -2.51
CA ALA A 31 9.62 0.75 -1.26
C ALA A 31 8.24 1.43 -1.38
N LEU A 32 7.94 1.99 -2.55
CA LEU A 32 6.62 2.54 -2.83
C LEU A 32 5.56 1.43 -2.89
N GLY A 33 5.86 0.33 -3.59
CA GLY A 33 5.00 -0.85 -3.64
C GLY A 33 4.62 -1.36 -2.25
N GLN A 34 5.62 -1.60 -1.38
CA GLN A 34 5.39 -2.06 0.00
C GLN A 34 4.57 -1.08 0.83
N ARG A 35 4.77 0.24 0.64
CA ARG A 35 3.98 1.26 1.32
C ARG A 35 2.51 1.21 0.88
N MET A 36 2.26 1.06 -0.43
CA MET A 36 0.90 0.99 -0.97
C MET A 36 0.20 -0.30 -0.57
N GLU A 37 0.90 -1.43 -0.57
CA GLU A 37 0.40 -2.71 -0.05
C GLU A 37 0.06 -2.61 1.45
N THR A 38 0.91 -1.95 2.24
CA THR A 38 0.63 -1.74 3.67
C THR A 38 -0.64 -0.89 3.86
N LEU A 39 -0.83 0.15 3.05
CA LEU A 39 -2.02 1.00 3.11
C LEU A 39 -3.27 0.22 2.70
N ALA A 40 -3.18 -0.55 1.62
CA ALA A 40 -4.24 -1.43 1.14
C ALA A 40 -4.66 -2.45 2.22
N CYS A 41 -3.69 -3.12 2.84
CA CYS A 41 -3.93 -4.07 3.91
C CYS A 41 -4.70 -3.42 5.07
N ARG A 42 -4.23 -2.26 5.56
CA ARG A 42 -4.90 -1.52 6.65
C ARG A 42 -6.30 -1.06 6.27
N TYR A 43 -6.52 -0.68 5.01
CA TYR A 43 -7.84 -0.33 4.52
C TYR A 43 -8.78 -1.54 4.59
N LEU A 44 -8.35 -2.70 4.11
CA LEU A 44 -9.14 -3.94 4.12
C LEU A 44 -9.40 -4.46 5.54
N GLU A 45 -8.40 -4.39 6.43
CA GLU A 45 -8.56 -4.75 7.85
C GLU A 45 -9.64 -3.91 8.54
N ARG A 46 -9.67 -2.60 8.27
CA ARG A 46 -10.73 -1.72 8.77
C ARG A 46 -12.12 -2.05 8.22
N HIS A 47 -12.20 -2.74 7.09
CA HIS A 47 -13.45 -3.23 6.51
C HIS A 47 -13.78 -4.68 6.89
N GLY A 48 -13.06 -5.25 7.86
CA GLY A 48 -13.37 -6.55 8.47
C GLY A 48 -12.62 -7.74 7.87
N LEU A 49 -11.74 -7.53 6.89
CA LEU A 49 -10.88 -8.61 6.39
C LEU A 49 -9.74 -8.88 7.38
N GLN A 50 -9.33 -10.14 7.48
CA GLN A 50 -8.20 -10.54 8.32
C GLN A 50 -7.01 -10.93 7.45
N LEU A 51 -5.83 -10.36 7.74
CA LEU A 51 -4.62 -10.70 7.00
C LEU A 51 -4.17 -12.13 7.34
N ARG A 52 -3.92 -12.95 6.31
CA ARG A 52 -3.24 -14.25 6.43
C ARG A 52 -1.79 -14.20 5.98
N THR A 53 -1.52 -13.58 4.84
CA THR A 53 -0.18 -13.56 4.25
C THR A 53 0.02 -12.32 3.38
N ARG A 54 1.24 -11.79 3.34
CA ARG A 54 1.66 -10.72 2.42
C ARG A 54 2.79 -11.23 1.52
N ASN A 55 2.88 -10.71 0.30
CA ASN A 55 3.95 -10.99 -0.66
C ASN A 55 4.26 -12.50 -0.77
N HIS A 56 3.23 -13.33 -0.99
CA HIS A 56 3.42 -14.77 -1.11
C HIS A 56 3.97 -15.09 -2.51
N HIS A 57 5.19 -15.61 -2.56
CA HIS A 57 5.80 -16.08 -3.80
C HIS A 57 5.45 -17.55 -4.03
N ALA A 58 4.82 -17.83 -5.17
CA ALA A 58 4.51 -19.18 -5.62
C ALA A 58 5.24 -19.49 -6.93
N ARG A 59 5.32 -20.77 -7.31
CA ARG A 59 5.98 -21.22 -8.54
C ARG A 59 5.47 -20.51 -9.81
N TYR A 60 4.19 -20.13 -9.83
CA TYR A 60 3.51 -19.62 -11.03
C TYR A 60 3.22 -18.11 -10.99
N GLY A 61 3.49 -17.44 -9.87
CA GLY A 61 3.12 -16.04 -9.66
C GLY A 61 3.35 -15.57 -8.23
N GLU A 62 2.92 -14.34 -7.97
CA GLU A 62 3.01 -13.69 -6.67
C GLU A 62 1.60 -13.26 -6.26
N LEU A 63 1.29 -13.37 -4.98
CA LEU A 63 0.05 -12.89 -4.37
C LEU A 63 0.42 -11.74 -3.42
N ASP A 64 -0.06 -10.53 -3.70
CA ASP A 64 0.28 -9.35 -2.89
C ASP A 64 -0.26 -9.49 -1.47
N LEU A 65 -1.56 -9.79 -1.34
CA LEU A 65 -2.22 -10.05 -0.06
C LEU A 65 -3.10 -11.30 -0.16
N VAL A 66 -3.04 -12.13 0.87
CA VAL A 66 -4.03 -13.17 1.13
C VAL A 66 -4.74 -12.84 2.43
N MET A 67 -6.05 -12.75 2.38
CA MET A 67 -6.90 -12.35 3.49
C MET A 67 -8.05 -13.34 3.70
N THR A 68 -8.77 -13.17 4.80
CA THR A 68 -9.99 -13.91 5.11
C THR A 68 -11.13 -12.93 5.33
N ASP A 69 -12.24 -13.16 4.63
CA ASP A 69 -13.52 -12.51 4.85
C ASP A 69 -14.51 -13.59 5.30
N ARG A 70 -14.73 -13.68 6.61
CA ARG A 70 -15.48 -14.77 7.27
C ARG A 70 -14.92 -16.17 6.92
N ASP A 71 -15.61 -16.90 6.07
CA ASP A 71 -15.32 -18.26 5.61
C ASP A 71 -14.74 -18.28 4.17
N THR A 72 -14.42 -17.10 3.62
CA THR A 72 -13.87 -16.97 2.26
C THR A 72 -12.40 -16.54 2.30
N CYS A 73 -11.54 -17.25 1.56
CA CYS A 73 -10.17 -16.83 1.31
C CYS A 73 -10.15 -15.77 0.18
N VAL A 74 -9.57 -14.60 0.45
CA VAL A 74 -9.57 -13.47 -0.47
C VAL A 74 -8.15 -13.24 -0.95
N PHE A 75 -7.92 -13.40 -2.26
CA PHE A 75 -6.66 -13.07 -2.91
C PHE A 75 -6.76 -11.66 -3.47
N VAL A 76 -5.98 -10.73 -2.93
CA VAL A 76 -6.07 -9.31 -3.31
C VAL A 76 -4.83 -8.89 -4.08
N GLU A 77 -5.04 -8.36 -5.28
CA GLU A 77 -4.03 -7.68 -6.07
C GLU A 77 -4.03 -6.17 -5.74
N VAL A 78 -2.87 -5.61 -5.43
CA VAL A 78 -2.67 -4.20 -5.10
C VAL A 78 -2.10 -3.45 -6.29
N ARG A 79 -2.78 -2.37 -6.71
CA ARG A 79 -2.35 -1.54 -7.84
C ARG A 79 -2.24 -0.10 -7.41
N TYR A 80 -1.06 0.51 -7.61
CA TYR A 80 -0.86 1.93 -7.39
C TYR A 80 -0.53 2.66 -8.70
N ARG A 81 -1.12 3.84 -8.89
CA ARG A 81 -0.79 4.76 -9.99
C ARG A 81 -0.75 6.19 -9.49
N GLN A 82 0.37 6.87 -9.73
CA GLN A 82 0.51 8.28 -9.33
C GLN A 82 -0.33 9.24 -10.20
N HIS A 83 -0.48 8.94 -11.50
CA HIS A 83 -1.27 9.73 -12.43
C HIS A 83 -2.47 8.92 -12.92
N SER A 84 -3.68 9.47 -12.77
CA SER A 84 -4.96 8.81 -13.05
C SER A 84 -5.45 8.93 -14.51
N GLN A 85 -4.61 9.43 -15.44
CA GLN A 85 -5.09 9.85 -16.76
C GLN A 85 -5.38 8.72 -17.77
N HIS A 86 -5.07 7.45 -17.49
CA HIS A 86 -5.35 6.37 -18.44
C HIS A 86 -5.72 5.05 -17.76
N GLY A 87 -6.92 4.54 -18.06
CA GLY A 87 -7.39 3.19 -17.75
C GLY A 87 -7.71 2.94 -16.27
N SER A 88 -8.71 2.10 -16.05
CA SER A 88 -9.08 1.62 -14.72
C SER A 88 -7.95 0.77 -14.12
N PRO A 89 -7.74 0.76 -12.78
CA PRO A 89 -6.87 -0.22 -12.13
C PRO A 89 -7.17 -1.66 -12.56
N PHE A 90 -8.43 -1.92 -12.89
CA PHE A 90 -8.97 -3.22 -13.32
C PHE A 90 -8.49 -3.63 -14.72
N ASP A 91 -8.31 -2.67 -15.64
CA ASP A 91 -7.82 -2.92 -17.00
C ASP A 91 -6.38 -3.48 -17.01
N SER A 92 -5.67 -3.32 -15.89
CA SER A 92 -4.31 -3.84 -15.72
C SER A 92 -4.23 -5.32 -15.35
N VAL A 93 -5.37 -5.96 -15.03
CA VAL A 93 -5.45 -7.38 -14.68
C VAL A 93 -5.90 -8.18 -15.89
N THR A 94 -4.98 -8.31 -16.84
CA THR A 94 -5.18 -9.04 -18.10
C THR A 94 -5.49 -10.53 -17.87
N PRO A 95 -6.11 -11.23 -18.84
CA PRO A 95 -6.39 -12.67 -18.71
C PRO A 95 -5.15 -13.51 -18.36
N ARG A 96 -3.99 -13.15 -18.92
CA ARG A 96 -2.71 -13.81 -18.58
C ARG A 96 -2.33 -13.60 -17.11
N LYS A 97 -2.58 -12.42 -16.55
CA LYS A 97 -2.31 -12.13 -15.14
C LYS A 97 -3.31 -12.84 -14.24
N GLN A 98 -4.59 -12.87 -14.62
CA GLN A 98 -5.62 -13.66 -13.92
C GLN A 98 -5.18 -15.12 -13.83
N GLN A 99 -4.82 -15.76 -14.94
CA GLN A 99 -4.35 -17.17 -14.93
C GLN A 99 -3.18 -17.42 -13.95
N ARG A 100 -2.24 -16.48 -13.86
CA ARG A 100 -1.11 -16.60 -12.91
C ARG A 100 -1.55 -16.47 -11.45
N LEU A 101 -2.46 -15.54 -11.16
CA LEU A 101 -3.04 -15.38 -9.83
C LEU A 101 -3.83 -16.63 -9.42
N ILE A 102 -4.58 -17.21 -10.35
CA ILE A 102 -5.34 -18.45 -10.15
C ILE A 102 -4.43 -19.61 -9.79
N LEU A 103 -3.37 -19.83 -10.57
CA LEU A 103 -2.41 -20.90 -10.29
C LEU A 103 -1.66 -20.69 -8.96
N ALA A 104 -1.31 -19.43 -8.63
CA ALA A 104 -0.69 -19.10 -7.36
C ALA A 104 -1.63 -19.33 -6.17
N ALA A 105 -2.91 -18.95 -6.31
CA ALA A 105 -3.95 -19.17 -5.31
C ALA A 105 -4.22 -20.66 -5.07
N GLN A 106 -4.35 -21.46 -6.13
CA GLN A 106 -4.52 -22.91 -6.03
C GLN A 106 -3.34 -23.56 -5.26
N HIS A 107 -2.12 -23.14 -5.58
CA HIS A 107 -0.94 -23.61 -4.86
C HIS A 107 -0.97 -23.20 -3.38
N TYR A 108 -1.36 -21.96 -3.09
CA TYR A 108 -1.49 -21.46 -1.72
C TYR A 108 -2.52 -22.26 -0.90
N LEU A 109 -3.70 -22.52 -1.46
CA LEU A 109 -4.75 -23.29 -0.79
C LEU A 109 -4.29 -24.71 -0.48
N MET A 110 -3.68 -25.38 -1.46
CA MET A 110 -3.13 -26.73 -1.30
C MET A 110 -2.02 -26.76 -0.23
N GLN A 111 -1.08 -25.81 -0.27
CA GLN A 111 0.04 -25.74 0.67
C GLN A 111 -0.43 -25.51 2.11
N HIS A 112 -1.54 -24.82 2.30
CA HIS A 112 -2.10 -24.52 3.62
C HIS A 112 -3.28 -25.40 4.02
N ALA A 113 -3.58 -26.45 3.24
CA ALA A 113 -4.71 -27.36 3.45
C ALA A 113 -6.04 -26.62 3.68
N LEU A 114 -6.28 -25.56 2.90
CA LEU A 114 -7.49 -24.74 3.00
C LEU A 114 -8.53 -25.27 2.01
N ASP A 115 -9.61 -25.80 2.57
CA ASP A 115 -10.80 -26.21 1.83
C ASP A 115 -11.93 -25.22 2.14
N MET A 116 -11.90 -24.08 1.44
CA MET A 116 -12.85 -22.99 1.64
C MET A 116 -13.04 -22.21 0.33
N PRO A 117 -14.20 -21.55 0.14
CA PRO A 117 -14.41 -20.67 -1.01
C PRO A 117 -13.28 -19.65 -1.14
N CYS A 118 -12.95 -19.28 -2.37
CA CYS A 118 -12.09 -18.14 -2.60
C CYS A 118 -12.62 -17.15 -3.61
N ARG A 119 -12.14 -15.93 -3.52
CA ARG A 119 -12.41 -14.87 -4.49
C ARG A 119 -11.17 -14.04 -4.75
N PHE A 120 -11.15 -13.38 -5.90
CA PHE A 120 -10.11 -12.44 -6.27
C PHE A 120 -10.65 -11.01 -6.18
N ASP A 121 -9.98 -10.19 -5.39
CA ASP A 121 -10.29 -8.77 -5.26
C ASP A 121 -9.15 -7.93 -5.85
N ILE A 122 -9.46 -6.71 -6.29
CA ILE A 122 -8.46 -5.72 -6.71
C ILE A 122 -8.63 -4.47 -5.86
N ILE A 123 -7.53 -3.97 -5.30
CA ILE A 123 -7.48 -2.68 -4.62
C ILE A 123 -6.57 -1.72 -5.39
N GLY A 124 -7.19 -0.69 -5.95
CA GLY A 124 -6.53 0.39 -6.67
C GLY A 124 -6.27 1.57 -5.74
N LEU A 125 -5.06 2.10 -5.79
CA LEU A 125 -4.62 3.32 -5.13
C LEU A 125 -4.21 4.33 -6.20
N SER A 126 -4.71 5.56 -6.12
CA SER A 126 -4.36 6.61 -7.07
C SER A 126 -4.11 7.96 -6.41
N GLY A 127 -3.37 8.83 -7.10
CA GLY A 127 -3.08 10.17 -6.62
C GLY A 127 -1.81 10.24 -5.79
N THR A 128 -1.80 11.08 -4.74
CA THR A 128 -0.58 11.34 -3.97
C THR A 128 -0.23 10.19 -3.03
N VAL A 129 1.06 9.98 -2.77
CA VAL A 129 1.54 8.93 -1.86
C VAL A 129 1.11 9.19 -0.40
N GLN A 130 0.88 10.45 -0.03
CA GLN A 130 0.50 10.86 1.31
C GLN A 130 -0.99 10.62 1.59
N ALA A 131 -1.84 10.87 0.60
CA ALA A 131 -3.27 10.68 0.67
C ALA A 131 -3.78 10.14 -0.67
N PRO A 132 -3.61 8.82 -0.93
CA PRO A 132 -4.11 8.22 -2.15
C PRO A 132 -5.61 7.94 -2.01
N ASP A 133 -6.33 8.13 -3.11
CA ASP A 133 -7.69 7.63 -3.26
C ASP A 133 -7.65 6.11 -3.38
N ILE A 134 -8.54 5.43 -2.68
CA ILE A 134 -8.61 3.97 -2.63
C ILE A 134 -9.92 3.51 -3.26
N THR A 135 -9.82 2.66 -4.29
CA THR A 135 -10.95 1.96 -4.89
C THR A 135 -10.79 0.47 -4.67
N TRP A 136 -11.81 -0.19 -4.12
CA TRP A 136 -11.81 -1.64 -3.90
C TRP A 136 -12.90 -2.30 -4.74
N MET A 137 -12.49 -3.16 -5.67
CA MET A 137 -13.37 -4.03 -6.42
C MET A 137 -13.33 -5.42 -5.80
N ARG A 138 -14.48 -5.84 -5.27
CA ARG A 138 -14.70 -7.20 -4.79
C ARG A 138 -15.11 -8.09 -5.94
N HIS A 139 -14.70 -9.37 -5.91
CA HIS A 139 -15.01 -10.34 -6.97
C HIS A 139 -14.65 -9.79 -8.35
N ALA A 140 -13.41 -9.34 -8.50
CA ALA A 140 -12.90 -8.77 -9.74
C ALA A 140 -12.92 -9.78 -10.90
N PHE A 141 -12.76 -11.07 -10.59
CA PHE A 141 -12.97 -12.18 -11.51
C PHE A 141 -13.20 -13.49 -10.75
N ASP A 142 -13.90 -14.42 -11.39
CA ASP A 142 -14.20 -15.75 -10.86
C ASP A 142 -13.11 -16.74 -11.26
N ALA A 143 -12.67 -17.58 -10.32
CA ALA A 143 -11.71 -18.65 -10.62
C ALA A 143 -11.57 -19.73 -9.52
N CYS A 144 -12.38 -19.61 -8.48
CA CYS A 144 -12.64 -20.61 -7.47
C CYS A 144 -14.04 -20.36 -6.90
#